data_AF-A0A9P4Y2I3-F1
#
_entry.id   AF-A0A9P4Y2I3-F1
#
_cell.length_a   1.000
_cell.length_b   1.000
_cell.length_c   1.000
_cell.angle_alpha   90.00
_cell.angle_beta   90.00
_cell.angle_gamma   90.00
#
_symmetry.space_group_name_H-M   'P 1'
#
loop_
_entity.id
_entity.type
_entity.pdbx_description
1 polymer ?
#
loop_
_entity_poly.entity_id
_entity_poly.type
_entity_poly.pdbx_seq_one_letter_code
_entity_poly.pdbx_strand_id
1 'polypeptide(L)'
;MSVPYTNTELIGATKSSTSAAASPFVIAVQLAHISVFPDVVNACLLVFVISAADSDIYVGSRTLYGLARDGQAPRIFQCTNTKGVPLWGIGLTSLFTTLAYMNVTEDSSTVFGYLISLVTVFGLFISKGWSTSCPSRC
;
A
#
# COMPACT_ATOMS: atom_id res chain seq x y z
N MET A 1 15.95 -9.56 -23.29
CA MET A 1 15.48 -10.92 -22.93
C MET A 1 16.67 -11.88 -22.81
N SER A 2 17.65 -11.52 -21.97
CA SER A 2 19.02 -12.04 -22.04
C SER A 2 19.36 -12.94 -20.84
N VAL A 3 18.40 -13.74 -20.36
CA VAL A 3 18.63 -14.72 -19.30
C VAL A 3 18.13 -16.09 -19.76
N PRO A 4 19.00 -17.12 -19.83
CA PRO A 4 18.61 -18.44 -20.28
C PRO A 4 17.72 -19.15 -19.26
N TYR A 5 16.65 -19.80 -19.75
CA TYR A 5 15.61 -20.49 -18.98
C TYR A 5 16.11 -21.73 -18.20
N THR A 6 17.36 -22.14 -18.41
CA THR A 6 17.97 -23.34 -17.81
C THR A 6 18.69 -23.05 -16.49
N ASN A 7 18.73 -21.80 -16.03
CA ASN A 7 19.38 -21.44 -14.76
C ASN A 7 18.56 -21.91 -13.55
N THR A 8 19.20 -22.66 -12.65
CA THR A 8 18.59 -23.24 -11.43
C THR A 8 18.01 -22.20 -10.48
N GLU A 9 18.56 -20.97 -10.47
CA GLU A 9 18.05 -19.79 -9.74
C GLU A 9 16.63 -19.40 -10.19
N LEU A 10 16.30 -19.49 -11.49
CA LEU A 10 14.95 -19.21 -12.02
C LEU A 10 13.96 -20.34 -11.69
N ILE A 11 14.45 -21.58 -11.64
CA ILE A 11 13.63 -22.77 -11.38
C ILE A 11 13.29 -22.86 -9.88
N GLY A 12 14.19 -22.41 -9.00
CA GLY A 12 13.92 -22.23 -7.56
C GLY A 12 13.02 -21.03 -7.26
N ALA A 13 13.22 -19.91 -7.94
CA ALA A 13 12.37 -18.72 -7.86
C ALA A 13 10.91 -18.97 -8.26
N THR A 14 10.65 -19.87 -9.22
CA THR A 14 9.28 -20.26 -9.62
C THR A 14 8.57 -21.08 -8.55
N LYS A 15 9.32 -21.77 -7.66
CA LYS A 15 8.75 -22.57 -6.56
C LYS A 15 8.58 -21.76 -5.27
N SER A 16 9.41 -20.74 -5.05
CA SER A 16 9.37 -19.89 -3.86
C SER A 16 8.59 -18.61 -4.16
N SER A 17 7.26 -18.71 -4.17
CA SER A 17 6.37 -17.55 -4.17
C SER A 17 6.74 -16.66 -2.97
N THR A 18 7.03 -15.38 -3.20
CA THR A 18 7.36 -14.36 -2.17
C THR A 18 8.84 -14.21 -1.81
N SER A 19 9.68 -13.85 -2.77
CA SER A 19 10.92 -13.11 -2.46
C SER A 19 11.14 -12.04 -3.50
N ALA A 20 11.19 -10.77 -3.08
CA ALA A 20 11.47 -9.63 -3.96
C ALA A 20 12.82 -9.77 -4.71
N ALA A 21 13.70 -10.65 -4.23
CA ALA A 21 14.94 -11.06 -4.89
C ALA A 21 14.75 -11.95 -6.13
N ALA A 22 13.59 -12.57 -6.32
CA ALA A 22 13.28 -13.46 -7.45
C ALA A 22 12.85 -12.71 -8.73
N SER A 23 12.98 -11.38 -8.78
CA SER A 23 12.67 -10.60 -9.98
C SER A 23 13.69 -10.89 -11.08
N PRO A 24 13.27 -11.14 -12.34
CA PRO A 24 14.17 -11.44 -13.44
C PRO A 24 15.20 -10.33 -13.72
N PHE A 25 14.91 -9.10 -13.30
CA PHE A 25 15.84 -7.97 -13.33
C PHE A 25 16.94 -8.10 -12.26
N VAL A 26 16.59 -8.51 -11.04
CA VAL A 26 17.54 -8.73 -9.93
C VAL A 26 18.46 -9.92 -10.23
N ILE A 27 17.90 -11.00 -10.77
CA ILE A 27 18.66 -12.21 -11.19
C ILE A 27 19.68 -11.86 -12.28
N ALA A 28 19.31 -11.03 -13.26
CA ALA A 28 20.22 -10.58 -14.31
C ALA A 28 21.41 -9.75 -13.75
N VAL A 29 21.20 -8.99 -12.68
CA VAL A 29 22.25 -8.18 -12.04
C VAL A 29 23.11 -9.00 -11.07
N GLN A 30 22.55 -10.01 -10.41
CA GLN A 30 23.32 -11.00 -9.65
C GLN A 30 24.26 -11.80 -10.56
N LEU A 31 23.79 -12.21 -11.73
CA LEU A 31 24.63 -12.84 -12.76
C LEU A 31 25.74 -11.91 -13.29
N ALA A 32 25.51 -10.59 -13.25
CA ALA A 32 26.52 -9.57 -13.59
C ALA A 32 27.48 -9.23 -12.42
N HIS A 33 27.35 -9.90 -11.27
CA HIS A 33 28.28 -9.86 -10.13
C HIS A 33 28.53 -8.46 -9.51
N ILE A 34 27.49 -7.61 -9.45
CA ILE A 34 27.54 -6.30 -8.76
C ILE A 34 26.88 -6.43 -7.38
N SER A 35 27.71 -6.48 -6.32
CA SER A 35 27.30 -6.72 -4.94
C SER A 35 26.61 -5.53 -4.24
N VAL A 36 26.76 -4.31 -4.76
CA VAL A 36 26.20 -3.07 -4.16
C VAL A 36 24.76 -2.79 -4.63
N PHE A 37 24.33 -3.43 -5.72
CA PHE A 37 23.01 -3.22 -6.31
C PHE A 37 21.80 -3.54 -5.39
N PRO A 38 21.76 -4.67 -4.65
CA PRO A 38 20.61 -4.97 -3.80
C PRO A 38 20.38 -3.93 -2.70
N ASP A 39 21.43 -3.35 -2.13
CA ASP A 39 21.33 -2.34 -1.07
C ASP A 39 20.76 -1.01 -1.60
N VAL A 40 21.17 -0.61 -2.81
CA VAL A 40 20.62 0.59 -3.47
C VAL A 40 19.13 0.42 -3.77
N VAL A 41 18.73 -0.75 -4.28
CA VAL A 41 17.33 -1.04 -4.55
C VAL A 41 16.51 -1.03 -3.26
N ASN A 42 17.00 -1.65 -2.19
CA ASN A 42 16.32 -1.63 -0.89
C ASN A 42 16.20 -0.19 -0.33
N ALA A 43 17.24 0.62 -0.44
CA ALA A 43 17.20 2.03 -0.03
C ALA A 43 16.17 2.84 -0.85
N CYS A 44 16.13 2.66 -2.17
CA CYS A 44 15.13 3.29 -3.04
C CYS A 44 13.70 2.84 -2.68
N LEU A 45 13.50 1.56 -2.37
CA LEU A 45 12.20 1.04 -1.94
C LEU A 45 11.74 1.69 -0.63
N LEU A 46 12.63 1.82 0.36
CA LEU A 46 12.30 2.50 1.62
C LEU A 46 11.89 3.96 1.38
N VAL A 47 12.63 4.70 0.54
CA VAL A 47 12.30 6.09 0.21
C VAL A 47 10.95 6.19 -0.52
N PHE A 48 10.70 5.27 -1.47
CA PHE A 48 9.45 5.22 -2.21
C PHE A 48 8.24 4.96 -1.30
N VAL A 49 8.36 3.98 -0.39
CA VAL A 49 7.28 3.61 0.54
C VAL A 49 6.98 4.76 1.51
N ILE A 50 8.00 5.45 2.03
CA ILE A 50 7.80 6.61 2.91
C ILE A 50 7.02 7.72 2.17
N SER A 51 7.43 8.04 0.94
CA SER A 51 6.73 9.07 0.15
C SER A 51 5.29 8.71 -0.21
N ALA A 52 5.02 7.42 -0.46
CA ALA A 52 3.66 6.94 -0.70
C ALA A 52 2.80 7.04 0.57
N ALA A 53 3.35 6.62 1.72
CA ALA A 53 2.65 6.65 3.00
C ALA A 53 2.19 8.05 3.41
N ASP A 54 3.04 9.07 3.23
CA ASP A 54 2.67 10.47 3.50
C ASP A 54 1.51 10.95 2.62
N SER A 55 1.53 10.54 1.33
CA SER A 55 0.48 10.87 0.37
C SER A 55 -0.85 10.21 0.73
N ASP A 56 -0.82 8.95 1.16
CA ASP A 56 -2.01 8.20 1.57
C ASP A 56 -2.66 8.78 2.83
N ILE A 57 -1.86 9.17 3.83
CA ILE A 57 -2.36 9.83 5.06
C ILE A 57 -3.02 11.18 4.70
N TYR A 58 -2.40 11.94 3.81
CA TYR A 58 -2.92 13.23 3.36
C TYR A 58 -4.25 13.08 2.59
N VAL A 59 -4.31 12.15 1.64
CA VAL A 59 -5.52 11.87 0.86
C VAL A 59 -6.63 11.32 1.77
N GLY A 60 -6.32 10.36 2.66
CA GLY A 60 -7.29 9.78 3.59
C GLY A 60 -7.92 10.82 4.52
N SER A 61 -7.10 11.72 5.08
CA SER A 61 -7.57 12.81 5.94
C SER A 61 -8.52 13.78 5.22
N ARG A 62 -8.23 14.10 3.95
CA ARG A 62 -9.08 14.99 3.14
C ARG A 62 -10.37 14.33 2.67
N THR A 63 -10.31 13.06 2.29
CA THR A 63 -11.49 12.28 1.91
C THR A 63 -12.45 12.18 3.09
N LEU A 64 -11.94 11.91 4.29
CA LEU A 64 -12.76 11.85 5.51
C LEU A 64 -13.36 13.20 5.89
N TYR A 65 -12.61 14.29 5.71
CA TYR A 65 -13.11 15.65 5.92
C TYR A 65 -14.22 16.02 4.91
N GLY A 66 -14.07 15.62 3.64
CA GLY A 66 -15.11 15.77 2.62
C GLY A 66 -16.39 15.02 2.98
N LEU A 67 -16.26 13.76 3.38
CA LEU A 67 -17.39 12.94 3.83
C LEU A 67 -18.11 13.53 5.06
N ALA A 68 -17.36 14.12 5.98
CA ALA A 68 -17.92 14.79 7.15
C ALA A 68 -18.65 16.09 6.77
N ARG A 69 -18.18 16.79 5.74
CA ARG A 69 -18.86 17.96 5.15
C ARG A 69 -20.16 17.60 4.47
N ASP A 70 -20.22 16.46 3.79
CA ASP A 70 -21.42 15.95 3.12
C ASP A 70 -22.40 15.25 4.09
N GLY A 71 -22.11 15.26 5.40
CA GLY A 71 -22.97 14.68 6.45
C GLY A 71 -22.99 13.15 6.47
N GLN A 72 -22.13 12.49 5.70
CA GLN A 72 -22.01 11.03 5.60
C GLN A 72 -21.05 10.45 6.66
N ALA A 73 -20.25 11.28 7.33
CA ALA A 73 -19.38 10.90 8.45
C ALA A 73 -19.69 11.73 9.71
N PRO A 74 -19.44 11.18 10.93
CA PRO A 74 -19.78 11.85 12.17
C PRO A 74 -19.06 13.20 12.30
N ARG A 75 -19.78 14.22 12.80
CA ARG A 75 -19.35 15.64 12.91
C ARG A 75 -18.02 15.85 13.65
N ILE A 76 -17.52 14.84 14.35
CA ILE A 76 -16.22 14.86 15.02
C ILE A 76 -15.08 15.04 13.99
N PHE A 77 -15.21 14.48 12.78
CA PHE A 77 -14.20 14.60 11.72
C PHE A 77 -14.23 15.96 10.97
N GLN A 78 -15.26 16.78 11.19
CA GLN A 78 -15.31 18.16 10.70
C GLN A 78 -14.45 19.12 11.53
N CYS A 79 -14.08 18.74 12.76
CA CYS A 79 -13.26 19.58 13.63
C CYS A 79 -11.84 19.67 13.08
N THR A 80 -11.53 20.82 12.49
CA THR A 80 -10.19 21.18 12.02
C THR A 80 -9.48 22.05 13.05
N ASN A 81 -8.17 21.90 13.16
CA ASN A 81 -7.34 22.80 13.95
C ASN A 81 -7.29 24.20 13.28
N THR A 82 -6.77 25.23 13.96
CA THR A 82 -6.66 26.62 13.48
C THR A 82 -5.91 26.76 12.14
N LYS A 83 -5.14 25.73 11.74
CA LYS A 83 -4.42 25.64 10.45
C LYS A 83 -5.22 24.93 9.34
N GLY A 84 -6.50 24.62 9.55
CA GLY A 84 -7.36 23.91 8.59
C GLY A 84 -7.04 22.42 8.42
N VAL A 85 -6.23 21.84 9.32
CA VAL A 85 -5.82 20.43 9.26
C VAL A 85 -6.76 19.58 10.12
N PRO A 86 -7.40 18.54 9.57
CA PRO A 86 -8.28 17.63 10.31
C PRO A 86 -7.43 16.63 11.14
N LEU A 87 -7.10 17.01 12.39
CA LEU A 87 -6.29 16.18 13.29
C LEU A 87 -6.95 14.81 13.60
N TRP A 88 -8.28 14.77 13.69
CA TRP A 88 -9.03 13.54 13.90
C TRP A 88 -8.94 12.57 12.71
N GLY A 89 -8.86 13.11 11.48
CA GLY A 89 -8.65 12.29 10.28
C GLY A 89 -7.26 11.69 10.25
N ILE A 90 -6.23 12.47 10.60
CA ILE A 90 -4.85 12.00 10.71
C ILE A 90 -4.76 10.90 11.78
N GLY A 91 -5.35 11.12 12.96
CA GLY A 91 -5.37 10.14 14.05
C GLY A 91 -5.99 8.80 13.64
N LEU A 92 -7.10 8.82 12.88
CA LEU A 92 -7.73 7.60 12.36
C LEU A 92 -6.82 6.89 11.35
N THR A 93 -6.21 7.63 10.43
CA THR A 93 -5.29 7.05 9.44
C THR A 93 -4.04 6.46 10.10
N SER A 94 -3.47 7.11 11.11
CA SER A 94 -2.32 6.61 11.86
C SER A 94 -2.64 5.34 12.66
N LEU A 95 -3.86 5.22 13.18
CA LEU A 95 -4.32 4.00 13.86
C LEU A 95 -4.40 2.81 12.88
N PHE A 96 -4.87 3.06 11.65
CA PHE A 96 -4.83 2.06 10.58
C PHE A 96 -3.40 1.71 10.14
N THR A 97 -2.48 2.68 10.09
CA THR A 97 -1.06 2.41 9.84
C THR A 97 -0.44 1.54 10.94
N THR A 98 -0.82 1.77 12.20
CA THR A 98 -0.33 0.99 13.35
C THR A 98 -0.81 -0.46 13.29
N LEU A 99 -2.01 -0.69 12.74
CA LEU A 99 -2.53 -2.05 12.52
C LEU A 99 -1.65 -2.88 11.57
N ALA A 100 -0.94 -2.23 10.63
CA ALA A 100 0.00 -2.91 9.75
C ALA A 100 1.21 -3.52 10.51
N TYR A 101 1.51 -3.03 11.72
CA TYR A 101 2.58 -3.56 12.58
C TYR A 101 2.30 -4.97 13.11
N MET A 102 1.05 -5.46 12.99
CA MET A 102 0.68 -6.84 13.30
C MET A 102 1.44 -7.89 12.46
N ASN A 103 2.06 -7.49 11.34
CA ASN A 103 2.96 -8.33 10.55
C ASN A 103 4.25 -8.76 11.29
N VAL A 104 4.58 -8.14 12.43
CA VAL A 104 5.80 -8.45 13.20
C VAL A 104 5.62 -9.68 14.09
N THR A 105 4.39 -10.03 14.47
CA THR A 105 4.11 -11.11 15.43
C THR A 105 3.69 -12.43 14.76
N GLU A 106 3.15 -12.39 13.54
CA GLU A 106 2.63 -13.55 12.80
C GLU A 106 3.29 -13.65 11.41
N ASP A 107 3.20 -14.82 10.76
CA ASP A 107 3.72 -15.04 9.41
C ASP A 107 3.27 -13.93 8.44
N SER A 108 4.23 -13.15 7.92
CA SER A 108 3.95 -11.91 7.16
C SER A 108 3.09 -12.13 5.91
N SER A 109 3.08 -13.33 5.36
CA SER A 109 2.24 -13.70 4.21
C SER A 109 0.75 -13.77 4.56
N THR A 110 0.40 -14.20 5.77
CA THR A 110 -0.98 -14.36 6.21
C THR A 110 -1.62 -13.02 6.56
N VAL A 111 -0.90 -12.18 7.31
CA VAL A 111 -1.36 -10.82 7.68
C VAL A 111 -1.48 -9.92 6.45
N PHE A 112 -0.54 -10.01 5.52
CA PHE A 112 -0.67 -9.33 4.23
C PHE A 112 -1.93 -9.78 3.47
N GLY A 113 -2.24 -11.09 3.47
CA GLY A 113 -3.47 -11.63 2.90
C GLY A 113 -4.74 -11.04 3.51
N TYR A 114 -4.79 -10.88 4.84
CA TYR A 114 -5.92 -10.24 5.52
C TYR A 114 -6.08 -8.78 5.12
N LEU A 115 -4.98 -8.01 5.06
CA LEU A 115 -4.99 -6.59 4.69
C LEU A 115 -5.43 -6.38 3.24
N ILE A 116 -4.94 -7.19 2.29
CA ILE A 116 -5.35 -7.11 0.88
C ILE A 116 -6.82 -7.49 0.70
N SER A 117 -7.29 -8.52 1.40
CA SER A 117 -8.71 -8.90 1.36
C SER A 117 -9.61 -7.78 1.86
N LEU A 118 -9.20 -7.11 2.94
CA LEU A 118 -9.92 -5.97 3.52
C LEU A 118 -9.93 -4.76 2.57
N VAL A 119 -8.80 -4.39 1.97
CA VAL A 119 -8.73 -3.32 0.95
C VAL A 119 -9.60 -3.65 -0.26
N THR A 120 -9.59 -4.90 -0.72
CA THR A 120 -10.40 -5.33 -1.87
C THR A 120 -11.90 -5.17 -1.59
N VAL A 121 -12.35 -5.58 -0.39
CA VAL A 121 -13.74 -5.41 0.04
C VAL A 121 -14.13 -3.93 0.13
N PHE A 122 -13.29 -3.07 0.71
CA PHE A 122 -13.53 -1.63 0.74
C PHE A 122 -13.58 -1.00 -0.65
N GLY A 123 -12.66 -1.38 -1.55
CA GLY A 123 -12.67 -0.94 -2.95
C GLY A 123 -13.95 -1.32 -3.69
N LEU A 124 -14.47 -2.54 -3.45
CA LEU A 124 -15.75 -2.97 -3.99
C LEU A 124 -16.93 -2.14 -3.45
N PHE A 125 -16.93 -1.79 -2.16
CA PHE A 125 -17.97 -0.92 -1.59
C PHE A 125 -17.96 0.48 -2.20
N ILE A 126 -16.78 1.07 -2.41
CA ILE A 126 -16.65 2.40 -3.04
C ILE A 126 -17.10 2.35 -4.50
N SER A 127 -16.68 1.32 -5.25
CA SER A 127 -17.08 1.13 -6.64
C SER A 127 -18.60 0.93 -6.80
N LYS A 128 -19.22 0.10 -5.94
CA LYS A 128 -20.68 -0.13 -5.95
C LYS A 128 -21.46 1.09 -5.48
N GLY A 129 -20.99 1.81 -4.45
CA GLY A 129 -21.63 3.03 -3.94
C GLY A 129 -21.61 4.20 -4.91
N TRP A 130 -20.54 4.33 -5.71
CA TRP A 130 -20.49 5.30 -6.81
C TRP A 130 -21.47 4.92 -7.92
N SER A 131 -21.58 3.62 -8.24
CA SER A 131 -22.50 3.14 -9.27
C SER A 131 -23.98 3.30 -8.90
N THR A 132 -24.32 3.40 -7.60
CA THR A 132 -25.69 3.66 -7.14
C THR A 132 -25.99 5.14 -6.86
N SER A 133 -24.97 5.95 -6.52
CA SER A 133 -25.13 7.39 -6.25
C SER A 133 -25.01 8.28 -7.49
N CYS A 134 -24.54 7.73 -8.62
CA CYS A 134 -24.48 8.45 -9.89
C CYS A 134 -25.65 7.98 -10.80
N PRO A 135 -26.83 8.65 -10.76
CA PRO A 135 -27.79 8.52 -11.85
C PRO A 135 -27.19 9.19 -13.08
N SER A 136 -26.77 8.37 -14.05
CA SER A 136 -26.67 8.68 -15.48
C SER A 136 -26.86 10.16 -15.89
N ARG A 137 -25.76 10.94 -15.89
CA ARG A 137 -25.46 12.02 -16.86
C ARG A 137 -24.24 12.83 -16.41
N CYS A 138 -23.13 12.62 -17.11
CA CYS A 138 -22.47 13.65 -17.91
C CYS A 138 -21.87 12.95 -19.13
#